data_AF-A0A1F4ZXJ5-F1
#
_entry.id   AF-A0A1F4ZXJ5-F1
#
_cell.length_a   1.000
_cell.length_b   1.000
_cell.length_c   1.000
_cell.angle_alpha   90.00
_cell.angle_beta   90.00
_cell.angle_gamma   90.00
#
_symmetry.space_group_name_H-M   'P 1'
#
loop_
_entity.id
_entity.type
_entity.pdbx_description
1 polymer ?
#
loop_
_entity_poly.entity_id
_entity_poly.type
_entity_poly.pdbx_seq_one_letter_code
_entity_poly.pdbx_strand_id
1 'polypeptide(L)' 'MRRAHDALTLPAFSVCSNCGTPKLPHRACPECGYYRGRQVIEEAESE' A
#
# COMPACT_ATOMS: atom_id res chain seq x y z
N MET A 1 -6.32 9.04 33.91
CA MET A 1 -5.21 8.31 33.26
C MET A 1 -5.62 7.01 32.53
N ARG A 2 -6.91 6.73 32.28
CA ARG A 2 -7.32 5.43 31.68
C ARG A 2 -7.01 5.27 30.18
N ARG A 3 -6.96 6.37 29.40
CA ARG A 3 -6.83 6.35 27.93
C ARG A 3 -5.56 7.02 27.39
N ALA A 4 -4.54 7.16 28.23
CA ALA A 4 -3.31 7.89 27.84
C ALA A 4 -2.52 7.19 26.72
N HIS A 5 -2.77 5.91 26.48
CA HIS A 5 -2.07 5.09 25.47
C HIS A 5 -2.96 4.65 24.31
N ASP A 6 -4.19 5.15 24.22
CA ASP A 6 -5.16 4.73 23.19
C ASP A 6 -4.99 5.52 21.87
N ALA A 7 -3.80 6.08 21.63
CA ALA A 7 -3.53 6.88 20.45
C ALA A 7 -3.34 5.99 19.22
N LEU A 8 -4.05 6.30 18.14
CA LEU A 8 -3.86 5.66 16.85
C LEU A 8 -2.61 6.21 16.15
N THR A 9 -1.93 5.36 15.40
CA THR A 9 -0.79 5.74 14.56
C THR A 9 -1.12 5.53 13.09
N LEU A 10 -0.57 6.38 12.23
CA LEU A 10 -0.72 6.24 10.80
C LEU A 10 0.15 5.10 10.28
N PRO A 11 -0.34 4.33 9.28
CA PRO A 11 0.48 3.34 8.61
C PRO A 11 1.58 4.01 7.79
N ALA A 12 2.69 3.30 7.61
CA ALA A 12 3.77 3.76 6.74
C ALA A 12 3.39 3.61 5.26
N PHE A 13 3.78 4.58 4.45
CA PHE A 13 3.60 4.55 2.99
C PHE A 13 4.96 4.60 2.27
N SER A 14 5.00 4.01 1.08
CA SER A 14 6.15 4.00 0.16
C SER A 14 5.67 4.36 -1.23
N VAL A 15 6.50 5.00 -2.05
CA VAL A 15 6.12 5.33 -3.42
C VAL A 15 6.26 4.09 -4.32
N CYS A 16 5.27 3.82 -5.17
CA CYS A 16 5.36 2.79 -6.19
C CYS A 16 6.37 3.18 -7.26
N SER A 17 7.32 2.31 -7.56
CA SER A 17 8.35 2.56 -8.59
C SER A 17 7.83 2.48 -10.03
N ASN A 18 6.59 2.00 -10.25
CA ASN A 18 6.00 1.83 -11.57
C ASN A 18 5.04 2.98 -11.92
N CYS A 19 4.04 3.24 -11.07
CA CYS A 19 3.02 4.27 -11.31
C CYS A 19 3.19 5.55 -10.47
N GLY A 20 4.12 5.58 -9.50
CA GLY A 20 4.37 6.76 -8.67
C GLY A 20 3.36 6.99 -7.53
N THR A 21 2.34 6.15 -7.38
CA THR A 21 1.34 6.32 -6.32
C THR A 21 1.77 5.72 -4.97
N PRO A 22 1.25 6.26 -3.86
CA PRO A 22 1.59 5.76 -2.53
C PRO A 22 1.02 4.34 -2.35
N LYS A 23 1.89 3.43 -1.96
CA LYS A 23 1.55 2.04 -1.64
C LYS A 23 2.12 1.65 -0.29
N LEU A 24 1.52 0.63 0.32
CA LEU A 24 2.08 0.05 1.53
C LEU A 24 3.44 -0.61 1.25
N PRO A 25 4.42 -0.47 2.16
CA PRO A 25 5.67 -1.20 2.08
C PRO A 25 5.44 -2.71 1.99
N HIS A 26 6.29 -3.40 1.23
CA HIS A 26 6.24 -4.85 1.02
C HIS A 26 4.95 -5.44 0.41
N ARG A 27 4.00 -4.61 -0.04
CA ARG A 27 2.81 -5.05 -0.78
C ARG A 27 2.91 -4.70 -2.27
N ALA A 28 2.18 -5.46 -3.08
CA ALA A 28 1.90 -5.09 -4.47
C ALA A 28 1.11 -3.77 -4.50
N CYS A 29 1.36 -2.96 -5.52
CA CYS A 29 0.60 -1.74 -5.72
C CYS A 29 -0.86 -2.11 -6.03
N PRO A 30 -1.86 -1.56 -5.32
CA PRO A 30 -3.26 -1.84 -5.60
C PRO A 30 -3.73 -1.23 -6.92
N GLU A 31 -3.08 -0.16 -7.38
CA GLU A 31 -3.49 0.52 -8.61
C GLU A 31 -2.92 -0.10 -9.88
N CYS A 32 -1.65 -0.53 -9.89
CA CYS A 32 -1.03 -1.08 -11.10
C CYS A 32 -0.71 -2.58 -10.99
N GLY A 33 -0.95 -3.21 -9.84
CA GLY A 33 -0.70 -4.64 -9.65
C GLY A 33 0.77 -5.07 -9.60
N TYR A 34 1.72 -4.12 -9.65
CA TYR A 34 3.15 -4.43 -9.66
C TYR A 34 3.74 -4.59 -8.26
N TYR A 35 4.62 -5.59 -8.11
CA TYR A 35 5.52 -5.76 -6.98
C TYR A 35 6.93 -6.09 -7.48
N ARG A 36 7.93 -5.29 -7.08
CA ARG A 36 9.34 -5.49 -7.45
C ARG A 36 9.56 -5.67 -8.96
N GLY A 37 8.85 -4.87 -9.77
CA GLY A 37 8.98 -4.89 -11.23
C GLY A 37 8.30 -6.06 -11.94
N ARG A 38 7.56 -6.91 -11.21
CA ARG A 38 6.74 -7.97 -11.78
C ARG A 38 5.27 -7.63 -11.59
N GLN A 39 4.46 -7.87 -12.61
CA GLN A 39 3.00 -7.83 -12.48
C GLN A 39 2.57 -9.06 -11.68
N VAL A 40 1.95 -8.82 -10.52
CA VAL A 40 1.50 -9.88 -9.60
C VAL A 40 -0.02 -9.95 -9.57
N ILE A 41 -0.69 -8.85 -9.90
CA ILE A 41 -2.12 -8.76 -10.06
C ILE A 41 -2.39 -8.49 -11.54
N GLU A 42 -3.04 -9.43 -12.22
CA GLU A 42 -3.72 -9.13 -13.48
C GLU A 42 -4.96 -8.33 -13.08
N GLU A 43 -5.09 -7.10 -13.57
CA GLU A 43 -6.24 -6.24 -13.27
C GLU A 43 -7.52 -6.92 -13.81
N ALA A 44 -8.12 -7.78 -12.99
CA ALA A 44 -9.48 -8.24 -13.12
C ALA A 44 -10.30 -7.48 -12.08
N GLU A 45 -10.88 -6.38 -12.55
CA GLU A 45 -12.10 -5.73 -12.06
C GLU A 45 -12.05 -5.16 -10.64
N SER A 46 -11.81 -3.85 -10.58
CA SER A 46 -12.33 -2.98 -9.54
C SER A 46 -13.87 -2.98 -9.61
N GLU A 47 -14.53 -3.65 -8.68
CA GLU A 47 -15.93 -3.38 -8.29
C GLU A 47 -15.99 -2.98 -6.81
#